data_AF-A0A1S1BJ26-F1
#
_entry.id   AF-A0A1S1BJ26-F1
#
_cell.length_a   1.000
_cell.length_b   1.000
_cell.length_c   1.000
_cell.angle_alpha   90.00
_cell.angle_beta   90.00
_cell.angle_gamma   90.00
#
_symmetry.space_group_name_H-M   'P 1'
#
loop_
_entity.id
_entity.type
_entity.pdbx_description
1 polymer ?
#
loop_
_entity_poly.entity_id
_entity_poly.type
_entity_poly.pdbx_seq_one_letter_code
_entity_poly.pdbx_strand_id
1 'polypeptide(L)'
;MMLRRALALVAASSVAFVSACAGGDSRETVVVTSVKWVNPDGSEIEGEDGPDGEKGSSTSNWRELYAKVLDAPGEQNFDVPLATDGELDFTLNGNYNYALVEANGGGNPELLLSQWGDNMHSDRYASVLVFTTDGGSLEVADQSLVYGAAGAGGFRAGLFASQLGRGLYQTTHSSGTGEGQSTWVDLEGSSLVASQESSGFSAMNSSPLHLVIDWMTPEDRAPLDAGELTVHLEESTVERVGGEDVVIEGTVVKKTGTELQPEGMPNGEDPSSEYFLLELDSPQEFTDYQHAGSVYTKSTDSVSLGRRETGARGHQYLQNLEWEKVVGQRVRLTVAPQYMHFQTDAGMPMGALRVGRYEKVEIL
;
A
#
# COMPACT_ATOMS: atom_id res chain seq x y z
N MET A 1 -50.54 -15.67 13.68
CA MET A 1 -49.68 -15.35 14.83
C MET A 1 -48.29 -15.86 14.48
N MET A 2 -47.43 -15.04 13.89
CA MET A 2 -46.46 -14.15 14.59
C MET A 2 -45.51 -14.99 15.45
N LEU A 3 -44.20 -15.07 15.16
CA LEU A 3 -43.28 -13.94 15.20
C LEU A 3 -42.02 -14.21 14.35
N ARG A 4 -41.64 -13.23 13.52
CA ARG A 4 -40.31 -13.10 12.90
C ARG A 4 -39.30 -12.69 13.98
N ARG A 5 -38.09 -13.27 14.00
CA ARG A 5 -36.95 -12.72 14.74
C ARG A 5 -36.00 -12.06 13.75
N ALA A 6 -35.96 -10.73 13.83
CA ALA A 6 -35.05 -9.87 13.10
C ALA A 6 -33.66 -9.95 13.73
N LEU A 7 -32.64 -10.03 12.89
CA LEU A 7 -31.24 -9.83 13.25
C LEU A 7 -31.01 -8.32 13.40
N ALA A 8 -30.52 -7.89 14.55
CA ALA A 8 -30.20 -6.50 14.83
C ALA A 8 -28.86 -6.14 14.18
N LEU A 9 -28.91 -5.38 13.09
CA LEU A 9 -27.77 -4.60 12.60
C LEU A 9 -27.62 -3.39 13.55
N VAL A 10 -26.53 -3.32 14.31
CA VAL A 10 -26.16 -2.10 15.03
C VAL A 10 -25.46 -1.19 14.02
N ALA A 11 -26.24 -0.39 13.31
CA ALA A 11 -25.72 0.78 12.59
C ALA A 11 -25.52 1.90 13.62
N ALA A 12 -24.27 2.22 13.94
CA ALA A 12 -23.96 3.42 14.71
C ALA A 12 -24.12 4.64 13.77
N SER A 13 -25.24 5.34 13.94
CA SER A 13 -25.63 6.52 13.20
C SER A 13 -24.86 7.77 13.64
N SER A 14 -24.23 8.42 12.67
CA SER A 14 -24.25 9.87 12.40
C SER A 14 -24.14 10.84 13.58
N VAL A 15 -22.97 11.45 13.76
CA VAL A 15 -22.87 12.78 14.37
C VAL A 15 -22.51 13.77 13.27
N ALA A 16 -23.50 14.56 12.87
CA ALA A 16 -23.30 15.72 12.00
C ALA A 16 -22.71 16.86 12.83
N PHE A 17 -21.47 17.25 12.52
CA PHE A 17 -20.95 18.56 12.90
C PHE A 17 -20.97 19.46 11.68
N VAL A 18 -21.96 20.35 11.65
CA VAL A 18 -21.94 21.54 10.79
C VAL A 18 -21.04 22.55 11.50
N SER A 19 -19.82 22.75 11.00
CA SER A 19 -19.05 23.96 11.27
C SER A 19 -18.77 24.65 9.94
N ALA A 20 -19.38 25.81 9.78
CA ALA A 20 -19.18 26.70 8.64
C ALA A 20 -18.07 27.72 8.96
N CYS A 21 -17.30 28.03 7.91
CA CYS A 21 -16.38 29.17 7.74
C CYS A 21 -14.94 28.98 8.25
N ALA A 22 -14.02 28.57 7.36
CA ALA A 22 -13.08 29.47 6.66
C ALA A 22 -12.10 28.63 5.82
N GLY A 23 -11.81 29.07 4.59
CA GLY A 23 -11.14 28.28 3.55
C GLY A 23 -9.70 27.87 3.84
N GLY A 24 -9.34 26.73 3.25
CA GLY A 24 -7.99 26.15 3.17
C GLY A 24 -8.13 24.71 2.68
N ASP A 25 -7.36 24.35 1.65
CA ASP A 25 -7.39 23.07 0.90
C ASP A 25 -7.89 21.86 1.67
N SER A 26 -8.95 21.23 1.14
CA SER A 26 -9.35 19.88 1.54
C SER A 26 -8.34 18.89 1.00
N ARG A 27 -7.33 18.55 1.82
CA ARG A 27 -6.62 17.27 1.65
C ARG A 27 -7.66 16.16 1.78
N GLU A 28 -7.74 15.32 0.76
CA GLU A 28 -8.64 14.18 0.73
C GLU A 28 -8.17 13.17 1.77
N THR A 29 -8.79 13.18 2.96
CA THR A 29 -8.51 12.22 4.01
C THR A 29 -9.04 10.87 3.59
N VAL A 30 -8.15 9.98 3.13
CA VAL A 30 -8.50 8.61 2.84
C VAL A 30 -8.58 7.86 4.16
N VAL A 31 -9.79 7.48 4.56
CA VAL A 31 -10.00 6.57 5.69
C VAL A 31 -9.62 5.17 5.21
N VAL A 32 -8.33 4.83 5.36
CA VAL A 32 -7.89 3.44 5.33
C VAL A 32 -8.29 2.85 6.68
N THR A 33 -9.38 2.09 6.71
CA THR A 33 -9.74 1.31 7.88
C THR A 33 -8.78 0.14 7.96
N SER A 34 -8.21 -0.09 9.13
CA SER A 34 -7.42 -1.28 9.42
C SER A 34 -8.27 -2.53 9.13
N VAL A 35 -7.81 -3.36 8.19
CA VAL A 35 -8.54 -4.56 7.75
C VAL A 35 -7.82 -5.77 8.32
N LYS A 36 -8.53 -6.61 9.09
CA LYS A 36 -8.00 -7.92 9.48
C LYS A 36 -8.00 -8.83 8.27
N TRP A 37 -6.83 -9.29 7.87
CA TRP A 37 -6.68 -10.25 6.78
C TRP A 37 -7.14 -11.66 7.17
N VAL A 38 -7.55 -12.43 6.19
CA VAL A 38 -7.83 -13.87 6.30
C VAL A 38 -7.13 -14.57 5.14
N ASN A 39 -6.51 -15.74 5.35
CA ASN A 39 -5.81 -16.42 4.26
C ASN A 39 -6.80 -16.86 3.16
N PRO A 40 -6.37 -16.89 1.88
CA PRO A 40 -7.25 -17.23 0.75
C PRO A 40 -7.82 -18.66 0.83
N ASP A 41 -7.15 -19.55 1.55
CA ASP A 41 -7.57 -20.94 1.78
C ASP A 41 -8.47 -21.10 3.03
N GLY A 42 -8.80 -19.99 3.70
CA GLY A 42 -9.57 -19.98 4.94
C GLY A 42 -8.80 -20.47 6.16
N SER A 43 -7.48 -20.67 6.07
CA SER A 43 -6.66 -20.91 7.26
C SER A 43 -6.54 -19.62 8.09
N GLU A 44 -6.48 -19.78 9.41
CA GLU A 44 -6.10 -18.68 10.28
C GLU A 44 -4.64 -18.29 9.99
N ILE A 45 -4.35 -17.00 10.07
CA ILE A 45 -2.96 -16.52 10.14
C ILE A 45 -2.35 -17.21 11.36
N GLU A 46 -1.24 -17.93 11.21
CA GLU A 46 -0.63 -18.65 12.34
C GLU A 46 -0.24 -17.66 13.46
N GLY A 47 -1.11 -17.58 14.45
CA GLY A 47 -0.93 -17.01 15.78
C GLY A 47 -1.89 -17.80 16.67
N GLU A 48 -1.34 -18.54 17.65
CA GLU A 48 -2.04 -19.56 18.41
C GLU A 48 -3.39 -19.09 18.99
N ASP A 49 -4.50 -19.59 18.46
CA ASP A 49 -5.75 -19.73 19.20
C ASP A 49 -6.06 -21.23 19.37
N GLY A 50 -5.66 -21.78 20.52
CA GLY A 50 -6.11 -23.10 20.95
C GLY A 50 -7.63 -23.11 21.21
N PRO A 51 -8.33 -24.23 20.98
CA PRO A 51 -9.78 -24.25 21.01
C PRO A 51 -10.32 -24.26 22.45
N ASP A 52 -11.41 -23.52 22.63
CA ASP A 52 -12.31 -23.45 23.78
C ASP A 52 -11.88 -22.57 24.97
N GLY A 53 -12.29 -21.30 24.94
CA GLY A 53 -12.37 -20.48 26.16
C GLY A 53 -12.69 -19.00 25.96
N GLU A 54 -13.98 -18.66 25.98
CA GLU A 54 -14.55 -17.30 26.17
C GLU A 54 -14.19 -16.19 25.15
N LYS A 55 -15.24 -15.51 24.67
CA LYS A 55 -15.17 -14.22 23.97
C LYS A 55 -14.52 -13.15 24.88
N GLY A 56 -13.20 -13.12 24.93
CA GLY A 56 -12.41 -11.99 25.36
C GLY A 56 -12.12 -11.12 24.15
N SER A 57 -12.74 -9.96 24.07
CA SER A 57 -12.19 -8.86 23.28
C SER A 57 -10.83 -8.55 23.89
N SER A 58 -9.73 -9.00 23.27
CA SER A 58 -8.42 -8.44 23.55
C SER A 58 -8.43 -7.02 22.99
N THR A 59 -8.88 -6.07 23.80
CA THR A 59 -8.62 -4.66 23.53
C THR A 59 -7.11 -4.47 23.65
N SER A 60 -6.38 -4.68 22.55
CA SER A 60 -4.94 -4.46 22.50
C SER A 60 -4.67 -3.04 22.97
N ASN A 61 -3.85 -2.91 24.02
CA ASN A 61 -3.52 -1.64 24.63
C ASN A 61 -2.38 -0.95 23.86
N TRP A 62 -2.44 -1.04 22.53
CA TRP A 62 -1.35 -0.64 21.64
C TRP A 62 -1.04 0.85 21.78
N ARG A 63 -2.06 1.68 22.02
CA ARG A 63 -1.89 3.12 22.23
C ARG A 63 -0.99 3.43 23.42
N GLU A 64 -1.21 2.77 24.57
CA GLU A 64 -0.35 2.97 25.75
C GLU A 64 1.05 2.40 25.56
N LEU A 65 1.21 1.31 24.80
CA LEU A 65 2.52 0.75 24.48
C LEU A 65 3.32 1.68 23.58
N TYR A 66 2.71 2.21 22.53
CA TYR A 66 3.33 3.19 21.63
C TYR A 66 3.58 4.53 22.33
N ALA A 67 2.70 4.98 23.22
CA ALA A 67 2.93 6.18 24.02
C ALA A 67 4.24 6.06 24.82
N LYS A 68 4.54 4.90 25.40
CA LYS A 68 5.80 4.66 26.12
C LYS A 68 7.03 4.74 25.21
N VAL A 69 6.96 4.19 24.00
CA VAL A 69 8.04 4.32 23.01
C VAL A 69 8.30 5.78 22.71
N LEU A 70 7.24 6.55 22.51
CA LEU A 70 7.34 7.93 22.13
C LEU A 70 7.60 8.91 23.30
N ASP A 71 7.44 8.49 24.55
CA ASP A 71 7.87 9.26 25.73
C ASP A 71 9.39 9.19 25.92
N ALA A 72 10.03 8.15 25.39
CA ALA A 72 11.48 7.93 25.46
C ALA A 72 12.05 7.40 24.12
N PRO A 73 11.92 8.14 23.00
CA PRO A 73 12.34 7.66 21.69
C PRO A 73 13.86 7.47 21.59
N GLY A 74 14.64 8.16 22.43
CA GLY A 74 16.10 8.00 22.51
C GLY A 74 16.58 6.75 23.25
N GLU A 75 15.68 5.95 23.83
CA GLU A 75 16.03 4.65 24.41
C GLU A 75 16.00 3.52 23.37
N GLN A 76 15.49 3.78 22.16
CA GLN A 76 15.39 2.77 21.11
C GLN A 76 16.75 2.54 20.42
N ASN A 77 17.01 1.29 20.05
CA ASN A 77 18.24 0.93 19.34
C ASN A 77 18.06 1.06 17.82
N PHE A 78 18.58 2.15 17.26
CA PHE A 78 18.62 2.36 15.80
C PHE A 78 19.88 1.75 15.14
N ASP A 79 20.81 1.17 15.91
CA ASP A 79 21.96 0.44 15.40
C ASP A 79 21.55 -1.00 15.04
N VAL A 80 20.78 -1.10 13.96
CA VAL A 80 20.26 -2.35 13.38
C VAL A 80 20.47 -2.33 11.86
N PRO A 81 20.60 -3.49 11.20
CA PRO A 81 20.78 -3.56 9.76
C PRO A 81 19.56 -3.04 8.98
N LEU A 82 19.77 -2.57 7.76
CA LEU A 82 18.66 -2.21 6.86
C LEU A 82 17.90 -3.45 6.40
N ALA A 83 16.58 -3.30 6.22
CA ALA A 83 15.71 -4.36 5.71
C ALA A 83 15.95 -4.68 4.22
N THR A 84 16.35 -3.68 3.44
CA THR A 84 16.73 -3.86 2.03
C THR A 84 18.24 -3.75 1.86
N ASP A 85 18.74 -4.31 0.76
CA ASP A 85 20.16 -4.19 0.40
C ASP A 85 20.63 -2.72 0.34
N GLY A 86 21.84 -2.50 0.85
CA GLY A 86 22.51 -1.21 0.84
C GLY A 86 23.15 -0.87 2.18
N GLU A 87 24.10 0.06 2.15
CA GLU A 87 24.62 0.72 3.33
C GLU A 87 24.56 2.22 3.10
N LEU A 88 24.11 2.96 4.12
CA LEU A 88 24.07 4.42 4.11
C LEU A 88 24.92 4.93 5.27
N ASP A 89 25.85 5.83 4.97
CA ASP A 89 26.74 6.44 5.96
C ASP A 89 26.16 7.77 6.44
N PHE A 90 25.57 7.77 7.64
CA PHE A 90 25.04 8.96 8.30
C PHE A 90 25.07 8.81 9.82
N THR A 91 25.17 9.95 10.52
CA THR A 91 25.17 10.00 11.99
C THR A 91 23.81 10.50 12.48
N LEU A 92 23.16 9.70 13.32
CA LEU A 92 21.86 10.04 13.92
C LEU A 92 22.00 11.25 14.85
N ASN A 93 21.06 12.18 14.76
CA ASN A 93 21.14 13.48 15.43
C ASN A 93 20.07 13.71 16.50
N GLY A 94 19.26 12.69 16.82
CA GLY A 94 18.26 12.77 17.89
C GLY A 94 16.97 13.51 17.52
N ASN A 95 16.77 13.84 16.23
CA ASN A 95 15.49 14.37 15.76
C ASN A 95 14.55 13.23 15.40
N TYR A 96 13.53 13.00 16.22
CA TYR A 96 12.59 11.91 16.05
C TYR A 96 11.28 12.37 15.41
N ASN A 97 10.66 11.49 14.64
CA ASN A 97 9.26 11.60 14.23
C ASN A 97 8.61 10.23 14.31
N TYR A 98 7.29 10.19 14.23
CA TYR A 98 6.56 8.93 14.18
C TYR A 98 5.43 8.97 13.16
N ALA A 99 4.94 7.78 12.80
CA ALA A 99 3.75 7.60 11.99
C ALA A 99 3.00 6.34 12.44
N LEU A 100 1.70 6.29 12.14
CA LEU A 100 0.84 5.13 12.34
C LEU A 100 0.38 4.60 10.98
N VAL A 101 0.65 3.33 10.72
CA VAL A 101 0.39 2.67 9.42
C VAL A 101 -0.24 1.30 9.66
N GLU A 102 -1.03 0.79 8.72
CA GLU A 102 -1.46 -0.61 8.73
C GLU A 102 -0.51 -1.39 7.80
N ALA A 103 0.35 -2.23 8.39
CA ALA A 103 1.46 -2.88 7.70
C ALA A 103 1.54 -4.40 7.92
N ASN A 104 0.80 -4.99 8.87
CA ASN A 104 0.73 -6.45 9.03
C ASN A 104 -0.62 -7.06 8.62
N GLY A 105 -1.66 -6.25 8.46
CA GLY A 105 -3.01 -6.72 8.19
C GLY A 105 -3.74 -7.24 9.43
N GLY A 106 -3.31 -6.83 10.63
CA GLY A 106 -3.81 -7.27 11.92
C GLY A 106 -5.03 -6.49 12.41
N GLY A 107 -5.31 -5.33 11.81
CA GLY A 107 -6.43 -4.48 12.20
C GLY A 107 -6.07 -3.43 13.27
N ASN A 108 -4.83 -3.44 13.79
CA ASN A 108 -4.28 -2.38 14.62
C ASN A 108 -3.13 -1.71 13.86
N PRO A 109 -2.92 -0.39 14.01
CA PRO A 109 -1.77 0.25 13.40
C PRO A 109 -0.43 -0.24 13.99
N GLU A 110 0.58 -0.33 13.14
CA GLU A 110 1.99 -0.35 13.50
C GLU A 110 2.50 1.07 13.73
N LEU A 111 3.41 1.21 14.68
CA LEU A 111 4.14 2.45 14.91
C LEU A 111 5.44 2.44 14.13
N LEU A 112 5.61 3.42 13.26
CA LEU A 112 6.91 3.75 12.68
C LEU A 112 7.56 4.83 13.54
N LEU A 113 8.77 4.60 14.03
CA LEU A 113 9.58 5.62 14.71
C LEU A 113 10.80 5.94 13.85
N SER A 114 10.92 7.18 13.40
CA SER A 114 12.09 7.64 12.64
C SER A 114 13.05 8.44 13.51
N GLN A 115 14.34 8.33 13.21
CA GLN A 115 15.39 9.18 13.72
C GLN A 115 16.23 9.71 12.56
N TRP A 116 16.27 11.03 12.40
CA TRP A 116 17.09 11.67 11.37
C TRP A 116 18.57 11.61 11.72
N GLY A 117 19.38 11.63 10.68
CA GLY A 117 20.79 11.90 10.75
C GLY A 117 21.31 12.61 9.52
N ASP A 118 22.56 13.01 9.60
CA ASP A 118 23.26 13.72 8.53
C ASP A 118 24.71 13.22 8.40
N ASN A 119 25.35 13.61 7.30
CA ASN A 119 26.77 13.34 7.08
C ASN A 119 27.50 14.56 6.50
N MET A 120 28.82 14.44 6.35
CA MET A 120 29.66 15.52 5.82
C MET A 120 29.35 15.91 4.36
N HIS A 121 28.60 15.07 3.64
CA HIS A 121 28.16 15.29 2.25
C HIS A 121 26.80 15.99 2.16
N SER A 122 26.25 16.45 3.29
CA SER A 122 24.90 17.03 3.39
C SER A 122 23.80 16.05 3.02
N ASP A 123 24.07 14.74 3.09
CA ASP A 123 23.03 13.73 2.99
C ASP A 123 22.18 13.80 4.25
N ARG A 124 20.88 13.59 4.07
CA ARG A 124 19.89 13.60 5.14
C ARG A 124 19.02 12.38 4.98
N TYR A 125 19.21 11.42 5.86
CA TYR A 125 18.43 10.20 5.93
C TYR A 125 17.82 10.06 7.32
N ALA A 126 16.72 9.34 7.39
CA ALA A 126 16.13 8.91 8.64
C ALA A 126 16.08 7.39 8.65
N SER A 127 16.63 6.79 9.71
CA SER A 127 16.42 5.37 10.02
C SER A 127 15.05 5.22 10.65
N VAL A 128 14.32 4.15 10.32
CA VAL A 128 12.96 3.90 10.77
C VAL A 128 12.86 2.51 11.40
N LEU A 129 12.48 2.47 12.68
CA LEU A 129 12.09 1.25 13.37
C LEU A 129 10.59 1.03 13.24
N VAL A 130 10.18 -0.24 13.14
CA VAL A 130 8.77 -0.65 13.05
C VAL A 130 8.41 -1.39 14.33
N PHE A 131 7.33 -0.96 14.98
CA PHE A 131 6.80 -1.59 16.18
C PHE A 131 5.42 -2.17 15.91
N THR A 132 5.16 -3.37 16.41
CA THR A 132 3.87 -4.05 16.36
C THR A 132 3.40 -4.46 17.76
N THR A 133 2.12 -4.75 17.89
CA THR A 133 1.50 -5.28 19.11
C THR A 133 0.66 -6.53 18.89
N ASP A 134 0.75 -7.13 17.70
CA ASP A 134 0.09 -8.38 17.40
C ASP A 134 0.68 -9.50 18.27
N GLY A 135 -0.12 -10.05 19.17
CA GLY A 135 0.33 -10.92 20.28
C GLY A 135 0.17 -10.29 21.67
N GLY A 136 -0.25 -9.01 21.75
CA GLY A 136 -0.57 -8.32 23.00
C GLY A 136 0.64 -7.73 23.74
N SER A 137 1.86 -7.94 23.22
CA SER A 137 3.10 -7.33 23.67
C SER A 137 3.70 -6.42 22.61
N LEU A 138 4.42 -5.39 23.03
CA LEU A 138 5.19 -4.54 22.13
C LEU A 138 6.38 -5.32 21.58
N GLU A 139 6.45 -5.42 20.26
CA GLU A 139 7.59 -5.96 19.52
C GLU A 139 8.18 -4.88 18.63
N VAL A 140 9.49 -4.95 18.39
CA VAL A 140 10.21 -4.05 17.49
C VAL A 140 10.96 -4.89 16.47
N ALA A 141 10.95 -4.45 15.22
CA ALA A 141 11.70 -5.10 14.17
C ALA A 141 13.21 -5.06 14.46
N ASP A 142 13.91 -6.16 14.14
CA ASP A 142 15.37 -6.28 14.27
C ASP A 142 16.15 -5.65 13.10
N GLN A 143 15.42 -5.06 12.15
CA GLN A 143 15.92 -4.34 10.99
C GLN A 143 15.25 -2.95 10.92
N SER A 144 15.89 -2.02 10.23
CA SER A 144 15.34 -0.69 9.97
C SER A 144 15.05 -0.43 8.50
N LEU A 145 14.13 0.50 8.25
CA LEU A 145 13.88 1.08 6.94
C LEU A 145 14.55 2.45 6.85
N VAL A 146 14.58 3.03 5.65
CA VAL A 146 15.19 4.35 5.43
C VAL A 146 14.38 5.19 4.47
N TYR A 147 14.31 6.49 4.76
CA TYR A 147 13.87 7.49 3.81
C TYR A 147 14.77 8.74 3.89
N GLY A 148 14.74 9.55 2.85
CA GLY A 148 15.50 10.78 2.76
C GLY A 148 16.27 10.91 1.46
N ALA A 149 17.30 11.73 1.47
CA ALA A 149 17.99 12.15 0.27
C ALA A 149 19.46 12.42 0.54
N ALA A 150 20.31 11.95 -0.37
CA ALA A 150 21.65 12.48 -0.51
C ALA A 150 21.60 13.98 -0.85
N GLY A 151 22.74 14.66 -0.72
CA GLY A 151 22.94 16.02 -1.18
C GLY A 151 22.75 16.21 -2.70
N ALA A 152 23.58 17.04 -3.33
CA ALA A 152 23.37 17.44 -4.73
C ALA A 152 23.46 16.25 -5.71
N GLY A 153 22.36 16.00 -6.46
CA GLY A 153 22.32 15.04 -7.57
C GLY A 153 22.30 13.56 -7.19
N GLY A 154 22.12 13.23 -5.90
CA GLY A 154 22.35 11.88 -5.39
C GLY A 154 21.10 10.99 -5.22
N PHE A 155 21.34 9.89 -4.52
CA PHE A 155 20.36 8.88 -4.13
C PHE A 155 19.18 9.47 -3.36
N ARG A 156 18.00 8.88 -3.57
CA ARG A 156 16.76 9.22 -2.86
C ARG A 156 16.15 7.92 -2.36
N ALA A 157 15.73 7.90 -1.11
CA ALA A 157 14.97 6.82 -0.50
C ALA A 157 13.59 7.33 -0.07
N GLY A 158 12.55 6.58 -0.41
CA GLY A 158 11.18 6.85 0.00
C GLY A 158 10.61 5.68 0.80
N LEU A 159 9.68 6.00 1.71
CA LEU A 159 8.94 5.01 2.48
C LEU A 159 7.44 5.30 2.35
N PHE A 160 6.65 4.29 2.00
CA PHE A 160 5.21 4.40 1.79
C PHE A 160 4.49 3.24 2.47
N ALA A 161 3.27 3.50 2.94
CA ALA A 161 2.36 2.43 3.36
C ALA A 161 1.58 1.89 2.16
N SER A 162 0.98 0.71 2.29
CA SER A 162 0.18 0.11 1.22
C SER A 162 -1.31 0.36 1.39
N GLN A 163 -1.99 0.66 0.30
CA GLN A 163 -3.46 0.66 0.26
C GLN A 163 -4.08 -0.73 0.51
N LEU A 164 -3.30 -1.81 0.42
CA LEU A 164 -3.78 -3.16 0.75
C LEU A 164 -3.97 -3.36 2.26
N GLY A 165 -3.52 -2.43 3.11
CA GLY A 165 -3.55 -2.59 4.56
C GLY A 165 -2.65 -3.73 5.01
N ARG A 166 -1.49 -3.88 4.36
CA ARG A 166 -0.40 -4.79 4.70
C ARG A 166 0.83 -4.34 3.93
N GLY A 167 2.00 -4.51 4.50
CA GLY A 167 3.30 -4.23 3.91
C GLY A 167 3.61 -2.75 3.77
N LEU A 168 4.90 -2.50 3.58
CA LEU A 168 5.48 -1.19 3.32
C LEU A 168 6.23 -1.23 1.99
N TYR A 169 6.42 -0.06 1.37
CA TYR A 169 7.26 0.09 0.20
C TYR A 169 8.48 0.92 0.52
N GLN A 170 9.66 0.37 0.26
CA GLN A 170 10.91 1.12 0.25
C GLN A 170 11.30 1.41 -1.21
N THR A 171 11.25 2.67 -1.60
CA THR A 171 11.67 3.11 -2.94
C THR A 171 13.08 3.66 -2.90
N THR A 172 13.82 3.44 -3.98
CA THR A 172 15.10 4.10 -4.22
C THR A 172 15.11 4.66 -5.63
N HIS A 173 15.61 5.89 -5.83
CA HIS A 173 15.72 6.47 -7.16
C HIS A 173 16.84 7.51 -7.26
N SER A 174 17.23 7.84 -8.49
CA SER A 174 18.16 8.94 -8.76
C SER A 174 17.41 10.25 -8.90
N SER A 175 17.85 11.32 -8.23
CA SER A 175 17.21 12.64 -8.38
C SER A 175 17.30 13.21 -9.80
N GLY A 176 18.27 12.75 -10.61
CA GLY A 176 18.48 13.27 -11.97
C GLY A 176 17.50 12.70 -13.00
N THR A 177 17.09 11.44 -12.83
CA THR A 177 16.18 10.76 -13.77
C THR A 177 14.79 10.56 -13.20
N GLY A 178 14.65 10.50 -11.88
CA GLY A 178 13.44 10.06 -11.20
C GLY A 178 13.24 8.53 -11.23
N GLU A 179 14.02 7.81 -12.03
CA GLU A 179 13.90 6.36 -12.20
C GLU A 179 14.64 5.59 -11.10
N GLY A 180 14.07 4.45 -10.74
CA GLY A 180 14.55 3.64 -9.63
C GLY A 180 13.73 2.37 -9.42
N GLN A 181 13.67 1.91 -8.18
CA GLN A 181 13.02 0.66 -7.77
C GLN A 181 12.07 0.90 -6.60
N SER A 182 10.98 0.12 -6.54
CA SER A 182 10.11 -0.01 -5.37
C SER A 182 10.19 -1.44 -4.87
N THR A 183 10.54 -1.61 -3.59
CA THR A 183 10.67 -2.91 -2.95
C THR A 183 9.59 -3.07 -1.90
N TRP A 184 8.78 -4.11 -2.03
CA TRP A 184 7.82 -4.50 -1.00
C TRP A 184 8.54 -5.06 0.22
N VAL A 185 8.12 -4.67 1.41
CA VAL A 185 8.61 -5.18 2.68
C VAL A 185 7.42 -5.65 3.51
N ASP A 186 7.34 -6.96 3.75
CA ASP A 186 6.37 -7.54 4.67
C ASP A 186 6.85 -7.37 6.11
N LEU A 187 5.91 -7.20 7.05
CA LEU A 187 6.16 -7.34 8.47
C LEU A 187 5.66 -8.70 8.93
N GLU A 188 6.58 -9.57 9.37
CA GLU A 188 6.28 -10.90 9.88
C GLU A 188 6.76 -10.98 11.34
N GLY A 189 5.86 -10.71 12.29
CA GLY A 189 6.21 -10.52 13.70
C GLY A 189 7.20 -9.38 13.87
N SER A 190 8.39 -9.69 14.38
CA SER A 190 9.50 -8.74 14.56
C SER A 190 10.50 -8.71 13.39
N SER A 191 10.14 -9.22 12.21
CA SER A 191 11.06 -9.28 11.07
C SER A 191 10.53 -8.52 9.85
N LEU A 192 11.41 -7.77 9.19
CA LEU A 192 11.10 -7.05 7.95
C LEU A 192 11.59 -7.86 6.75
N VAL A 193 10.66 -8.48 6.03
CA VAL A 193 10.96 -9.38 4.92
C VAL A 193 10.85 -8.62 3.61
N ALA A 194 11.97 -8.11 3.12
CA ALA A 194 12.04 -7.47 1.81
C ALA A 194 11.92 -8.49 0.67
N SER A 195 11.08 -8.17 -0.31
CA SER A 195 10.98 -8.93 -1.56
C SER A 195 12.32 -8.97 -2.27
N GLN A 196 12.69 -10.14 -2.79
CA GLN A 196 13.88 -10.32 -3.63
C GLN A 196 13.70 -9.75 -5.03
N GLU A 197 12.45 -9.44 -5.41
CA GLU A 197 12.12 -8.78 -6.66
C GLU A 197 11.54 -7.40 -6.37
N SER A 198 12.15 -6.38 -6.96
CA SER A 198 11.67 -5.00 -6.92
C SER A 198 10.99 -4.64 -8.24
N SER A 199 9.92 -3.84 -8.17
CA SER A 199 9.30 -3.29 -9.37
C SER A 199 10.01 -2.01 -9.81
N GLY A 200 9.94 -1.71 -11.10
CA GLY A 200 10.36 -0.40 -11.60
C GLY A 200 9.58 0.72 -10.90
N PHE A 201 10.28 1.80 -10.53
CA PHE A 201 9.70 2.97 -9.90
C PHE A 201 10.13 4.23 -10.64
N SER A 202 9.20 5.17 -10.82
CA SER A 202 9.49 6.49 -11.38
C SER A 202 8.88 7.54 -10.48
N ALA A 203 9.69 8.47 -9.95
CA ALA A 203 9.21 9.57 -9.13
C ALA A 203 8.29 10.54 -9.89
N MET A 204 8.17 10.41 -11.21
CA MET A 204 7.21 11.19 -12.02
C MET A 204 5.82 10.56 -12.08
N ASN A 205 5.71 9.26 -11.72
CA ASN A 205 4.46 8.52 -11.78
C ASN A 205 4.15 7.93 -10.41
N SER A 206 3.04 8.32 -9.81
CA SER A 206 2.58 7.72 -8.56
C SER A 206 2.34 6.22 -8.76
N SER A 207 2.81 5.41 -7.82
CA SER A 207 2.45 3.99 -7.76
C SER A 207 1.02 3.85 -7.23
N PRO A 208 0.15 3.05 -7.86
CA PRO A 208 -1.27 3.05 -7.56
C PRO A 208 -1.61 2.57 -6.15
N LEU A 209 -0.71 1.85 -5.46
CA LEU A 209 -0.93 1.34 -4.11
C LEU A 209 -0.16 2.09 -3.01
N HIS A 210 0.67 3.08 -3.36
CA HIS A 210 1.42 3.82 -2.35
C HIS A 210 0.53 4.83 -1.61
N LEU A 211 0.62 4.80 -0.29
CA LEU A 211 0.15 5.86 0.59
C LEU A 211 1.34 6.64 1.13
N VAL A 212 1.30 7.96 1.00
CA VAL A 212 2.28 8.87 1.57
C VAL A 212 2.14 8.84 3.09
N ILE A 213 3.27 8.76 3.78
CA ILE A 213 3.33 8.77 5.24
C ILE A 213 3.50 10.20 5.75
N ASP A 214 2.58 10.65 6.59
CA ASP A 214 2.67 11.89 7.33
C ASP A 214 3.45 11.67 8.63
N TRP A 215 4.61 12.31 8.74
CA TRP A 215 5.47 12.22 9.91
C TRP A 215 5.08 13.25 10.96
N MET A 216 4.79 12.77 12.16
CA MET A 216 4.38 13.55 13.32
C MET A 216 5.54 13.69 14.31
N THR A 217 5.64 14.84 14.97
CA THR A 217 6.58 14.99 16.10
C THR A 217 6.08 14.16 17.28
N PRO A 218 6.95 13.53 18.10
CA PRO A 218 6.51 12.76 19.26
C PRO A 218 5.59 13.53 20.22
N GLU A 219 5.68 14.86 20.30
CA GLU A 219 4.82 15.69 21.15
C GLU A 219 3.37 15.79 20.63
N ASP A 220 3.14 15.60 19.33
CA ASP A 220 1.81 15.60 18.74
C ASP A 220 1.17 14.23 18.89
N ARG A 221 0.39 14.05 19.96
CA ARG A 221 -0.28 12.80 20.30
C ARG A 221 -1.62 12.60 19.58
N ALA A 222 -2.13 13.60 18.84
CA ALA A 222 -3.51 13.57 18.37
C ALA A 222 -3.85 12.33 17.51
N PRO A 223 -3.01 11.91 16.53
CA PRO A 223 -3.27 10.69 15.75
C PRO A 223 -3.24 9.42 16.60
N LEU A 224 -2.31 9.32 17.56
CA LEU A 224 -2.22 8.19 18.48
C LEU A 224 -3.46 8.08 19.38
N ASP A 225 -3.92 9.19 19.93
CA ASP A 225 -5.08 9.25 20.82
C ASP A 225 -6.37 8.87 20.07
N ALA A 226 -6.53 9.35 18.83
CA ALA A 226 -7.64 8.96 17.96
C ALA A 226 -7.50 7.51 17.47
N GLY A 227 -6.26 7.03 17.34
CA GLY A 227 -5.87 5.81 16.64
C GLY A 227 -6.19 5.86 15.15
N GLU A 228 -5.86 6.98 14.55
CA GLU A 228 -5.98 7.23 13.11
C GLU A 228 -4.62 7.01 12.45
N LEU A 229 -4.64 6.37 11.28
CA LEU A 229 -3.44 6.22 10.46
C LEU A 229 -2.96 7.60 9.99
N THR A 230 -1.64 7.80 9.96
CA THR A 230 -1.02 9.05 9.51
C THR A 230 -0.54 8.87 8.07
N VAL A 231 -1.48 8.55 7.18
CA VAL A 231 -1.21 8.29 5.77
C VAL A 231 -2.26 8.94 4.88
N HIS A 232 -1.89 9.28 3.66
CA HIS A 232 -2.81 9.83 2.67
C HIS A 232 -2.42 9.41 1.24
N LEU A 233 -3.34 9.57 0.30
CA LEU A 233 -3.00 9.47 -1.11
C LEU A 233 -2.23 10.71 -1.55
N GLU A 234 -1.20 10.51 -2.37
CA GLU A 234 -0.50 11.63 -3.01
C GLU A 234 -1.49 12.53 -3.77
N GLU A 235 -1.30 13.84 -3.76
CA GLU A 235 -2.18 14.75 -4.49
C GLU A 235 -2.14 14.46 -5.99
N SER A 236 -3.31 14.43 -6.63
CA SER A 236 -3.39 14.25 -8.08
C SER A 236 -2.82 15.45 -8.81
N THR A 237 -1.91 15.21 -9.75
CA THR A 237 -1.45 16.22 -10.72
C THR A 237 -2.26 16.21 -12.03
N VAL A 238 -3.19 15.25 -12.17
CA VAL A 238 -4.04 15.09 -13.36
C VAL A 238 -5.39 15.77 -13.12
N GLU A 239 -5.82 16.59 -14.08
CA GLU A 239 -7.13 17.25 -14.03
C GLU A 239 -8.24 16.20 -13.96
N ARG A 240 -9.12 16.36 -12.97
CA ARG A 240 -10.22 15.43 -12.75
C ARG A 240 -11.24 15.58 -13.88
N VAL A 241 -11.51 14.48 -14.57
CA VAL A 241 -12.62 14.41 -15.51
C VAL A 241 -13.91 14.33 -14.70
N GLY A 242 -14.93 15.11 -15.09
CA GLY A 242 -16.22 15.10 -14.40
C GLY A 242 -16.84 13.70 -14.37
N GLY A 243 -17.41 13.32 -13.22
CA GLY A 243 -18.02 12.01 -13.00
C GLY A 243 -17.87 11.57 -11.54
N GLU A 244 -18.70 10.60 -11.15
CA GLU A 244 -18.52 9.89 -9.88
C GLU A 244 -17.40 8.87 -10.02
N ASP A 245 -16.78 8.48 -8.90
CA ASP A 245 -15.80 7.41 -8.89
C ASP A 245 -16.46 6.09 -9.31
N VAL A 246 -15.71 5.29 -10.05
CA VAL A 246 -16.12 3.97 -10.50
C VAL A 246 -15.69 2.94 -9.47
N VAL A 247 -16.65 2.16 -9.00
CA VAL A 247 -16.42 1.04 -8.08
C VAL A 247 -16.32 -0.24 -8.90
N ILE A 248 -15.19 -0.94 -8.77
CA ILE A 248 -14.88 -2.17 -9.50
C ILE A 248 -14.65 -3.28 -8.49
N GLU A 249 -15.38 -4.38 -8.61
CA GLU A 249 -15.22 -5.55 -7.75
C GLU A 249 -14.87 -6.80 -8.56
N GLY A 250 -14.01 -7.63 -8.00
CA GLY A 250 -13.65 -8.92 -8.58
C GLY A 250 -12.77 -9.74 -7.67
N THR A 251 -12.26 -10.85 -8.20
CA THR A 251 -11.29 -11.72 -7.52
C THR A 251 -9.92 -11.51 -8.12
N VAL A 252 -8.90 -11.35 -7.28
CA VAL A 252 -7.53 -11.24 -7.77
C VAL A 252 -7.04 -12.62 -8.23
N VAL A 253 -6.58 -12.71 -9.46
CA VAL A 253 -6.09 -13.96 -10.07
C VAL A 253 -4.70 -13.76 -10.64
N LYS A 254 -3.90 -14.82 -10.59
CA LYS A 254 -2.64 -14.92 -11.33
C LYS A 254 -2.86 -15.80 -12.56
N LYS A 255 -2.51 -15.29 -13.74
CA LYS A 255 -2.57 -16.05 -15.00
C LYS A 255 -1.26 -15.89 -15.77
N THR A 256 -0.87 -16.95 -16.46
CA THR A 256 0.27 -16.92 -17.39
C THR A 256 -0.13 -16.33 -18.75
N GLY A 257 0.86 -15.88 -19.52
CA GLY A 257 0.66 -15.46 -20.91
C GLY A 257 -0.03 -16.53 -21.76
N THR A 258 0.32 -17.80 -21.57
CA THR A 258 -0.28 -18.94 -22.27
C THR A 258 -1.76 -19.12 -21.95
N GLU A 259 -2.16 -18.91 -20.69
CA GLU A 259 -3.56 -19.00 -20.28
C GLU A 259 -4.38 -17.84 -20.85
N LEU A 260 -3.78 -16.65 -20.96
CA LEU A 260 -4.44 -15.46 -21.49
C LEU A 260 -4.50 -15.42 -23.01
N GLN A 261 -3.48 -15.95 -23.69
CA GLN A 261 -3.36 -15.90 -25.14
C GLN A 261 -2.74 -17.20 -25.70
N PRO A 262 -3.51 -18.30 -25.74
CA PRO A 262 -3.01 -19.61 -26.14
C PRO A 262 -2.59 -19.69 -27.61
N GLU A 263 -3.06 -18.76 -28.46
CA GLU A 263 -2.71 -18.72 -29.88
C GLU A 263 -1.33 -18.09 -30.17
N GLY A 264 -0.70 -17.48 -29.15
CA GLY A 264 0.63 -16.89 -29.25
C GLY A 264 0.71 -15.46 -28.72
N MET A 265 1.83 -15.15 -28.07
CA MET A 265 2.07 -13.87 -27.40
C MET A 265 2.19 -12.73 -28.42
N PRO A 266 1.43 -11.62 -28.29
CA PRO A 266 1.31 -10.61 -29.34
C PRO A 266 2.62 -9.92 -29.75
N ASN A 267 3.55 -9.69 -28.82
CA ASN A 267 4.87 -9.12 -29.10
C ASN A 267 6.01 -10.13 -28.92
N GLY A 268 5.68 -11.42 -28.85
CA GLY A 268 6.65 -12.49 -28.61
C GLY A 268 7.19 -12.51 -27.18
N GLU A 269 6.45 -11.98 -26.21
CA GLU A 269 6.72 -12.16 -24.78
C GLU A 269 6.83 -13.65 -24.43
N ASP A 270 7.52 -13.96 -23.33
CA ASP A 270 7.58 -15.33 -22.81
C ASP A 270 6.18 -15.80 -22.41
N PRO A 271 5.66 -16.92 -22.95
CA PRO A 271 4.33 -17.43 -22.60
C PRO A 271 4.16 -17.82 -21.13
N SER A 272 5.26 -17.96 -20.37
CA SER A 272 5.26 -18.21 -18.93
C SER A 272 5.22 -16.93 -18.09
N SER A 273 5.27 -15.75 -18.71
CA SER A 273 5.09 -14.46 -18.02
C SER A 273 3.82 -14.46 -17.19
N GLU A 274 3.87 -13.92 -15.98
CA GLU A 274 2.75 -13.92 -15.04
C GLU A 274 2.09 -12.54 -15.00
N TYR A 275 0.76 -12.54 -14.96
CA TYR A 275 -0.08 -11.35 -14.93
C TYR A 275 -1.06 -11.45 -13.76
N PHE A 276 -1.11 -10.39 -12.95
CA PHE A 276 -2.07 -10.24 -11.87
C PHE A 276 -3.25 -9.44 -12.39
N LEU A 277 -4.45 -10.00 -12.28
CA LEU A 277 -5.69 -9.41 -12.77
C LEU A 277 -6.73 -9.36 -11.66
N LEU A 278 -7.59 -8.34 -11.68
CA LEU A 278 -8.88 -8.41 -11.02
C LEU A 278 -9.86 -9.01 -12.03
N GLU A 279 -10.25 -10.26 -11.83
CA GLU A 279 -11.28 -10.93 -12.63
C GLU A 279 -12.66 -10.52 -12.11
N LEU A 280 -13.44 -9.85 -12.94
CA LEU A 280 -14.76 -9.33 -12.57
C LEU A 280 -15.80 -10.45 -12.55
N ASP A 281 -16.81 -10.33 -11.69
CA ASP A 281 -17.90 -11.33 -11.62
C ASP A 281 -18.67 -11.47 -12.93
N SER A 282 -18.72 -10.38 -13.70
CA SER A 282 -19.29 -10.32 -15.04
C SER A 282 -18.66 -9.16 -15.81
N PRO A 283 -18.61 -9.21 -17.16
CA PRO A 283 -18.11 -8.10 -17.96
C PRO A 283 -18.83 -6.78 -17.64
N GLN A 284 -18.07 -5.69 -17.51
CA GLN A 284 -18.58 -4.35 -17.25
C GLN A 284 -18.08 -3.36 -18.32
N GLU A 285 -18.88 -2.33 -18.60
CA GLU A 285 -18.49 -1.25 -19.50
C GLU A 285 -17.72 -0.16 -18.76
N PHE A 286 -16.56 0.22 -19.32
CA PHE A 286 -15.75 1.32 -18.80
C PHE A 286 -15.50 2.36 -19.89
N THR A 287 -15.40 3.61 -19.49
CA THR A 287 -15.13 4.74 -20.37
C THR A 287 -13.71 5.26 -20.12
N ASP A 288 -12.88 5.18 -21.16
CA ASP A 288 -11.57 5.79 -21.26
C ASP A 288 -11.72 7.19 -21.87
N TYR A 289 -11.37 8.21 -21.09
CA TYR A 289 -11.45 9.62 -21.50
C TYR A 289 -10.17 10.13 -22.18
N GLN A 290 -9.13 9.31 -22.24
CA GLN A 290 -7.80 9.67 -22.76
C GLN A 290 -7.44 8.89 -24.04
N HIS A 291 -8.30 8.01 -24.53
CA HIS A 291 -8.04 7.14 -25.67
C HIS A 291 -7.76 7.91 -26.97
N ALA A 292 -6.49 8.13 -27.28
CA ALA A 292 -6.02 8.85 -28.46
C ALA A 292 -6.69 10.24 -28.64
N GLY A 293 -7.00 10.92 -27.52
CA GLY A 293 -7.68 12.23 -27.53
C GLY A 293 -9.19 12.16 -27.78
N SER A 294 -9.80 10.99 -27.63
CA SER A 294 -11.24 10.76 -27.76
C SER A 294 -11.79 9.95 -26.59
N VAL A 295 -13.10 10.05 -26.36
CA VAL A 295 -13.80 9.24 -25.36
C VAL A 295 -14.14 7.89 -25.99
N TYR A 296 -13.68 6.80 -25.37
CA TYR A 296 -13.86 5.44 -25.84
C TYR A 296 -14.49 4.59 -24.74
N THR A 297 -15.58 3.88 -25.05
CA THR A 297 -16.23 2.98 -24.10
C THR A 297 -16.14 1.55 -24.60
N LYS A 298 -15.79 0.63 -23.71
CA LYS A 298 -15.60 -0.78 -24.04
C LYS A 298 -15.98 -1.66 -22.84
N SER A 299 -16.57 -2.82 -23.14
CA SER A 299 -16.80 -3.88 -22.16
C SER A 299 -15.54 -4.73 -21.97
N THR A 300 -15.22 -5.03 -20.71
CA THR A 300 -14.15 -5.99 -20.34
C THR A 300 -14.54 -6.75 -19.08
N ASP A 301 -13.92 -7.90 -18.87
CA ASP A 301 -14.12 -8.79 -17.72
C ASP A 301 -12.94 -8.75 -16.74
N SER A 302 -11.94 -7.90 -16.98
CA SER A 302 -10.73 -7.87 -16.17
C SER A 302 -10.07 -6.50 -16.09
N VAL A 303 -9.43 -6.24 -14.95
CA VAL A 303 -8.53 -5.11 -14.73
C VAL A 303 -7.11 -5.65 -14.56
N SER A 304 -6.12 -5.03 -15.21
CA SER A 304 -4.72 -5.37 -14.99
C SER A 304 -4.20 -4.71 -13.73
N LEU A 305 -3.63 -5.51 -12.83
CA LEU A 305 -3.14 -5.06 -11.53
C LEU A 305 -1.62 -5.00 -11.47
N GLY A 306 -0.93 -6.00 -12.02
CA GLY A 306 0.52 -6.13 -12.02
C GLY A 306 1.02 -7.20 -12.98
N ARG A 307 2.34 -7.34 -13.10
CA ARG A 307 2.97 -8.36 -13.95
C ARG A 307 4.42 -8.67 -13.58
N ARG A 308 4.81 -9.91 -13.88
CA ARG A 308 6.18 -10.40 -13.99
C ARG A 308 6.36 -10.89 -15.43
N GLU A 309 6.68 -9.95 -16.31
CA GLU A 309 6.74 -10.20 -17.76
C GLU A 309 8.17 -10.29 -18.26
N THR A 310 8.46 -11.30 -19.07
CA THR A 310 9.72 -11.40 -19.81
C THR A 310 9.44 -11.12 -21.29
N GLY A 311 9.95 -10.01 -21.83
CA GLY A 311 9.76 -9.65 -23.23
C GLY A 311 10.56 -10.53 -24.19
N ALA A 312 10.30 -10.43 -25.49
CA ALA A 312 10.92 -11.25 -26.55
C ALA A 312 12.46 -11.24 -26.58
N ARG A 313 13.09 -10.21 -26.01
CA ARG A 313 14.56 -10.08 -25.92
C ARG A 313 15.13 -10.46 -24.55
N GLY A 314 14.32 -11.04 -23.67
CA GLY A 314 14.70 -11.44 -22.31
C GLY A 314 14.71 -10.30 -21.29
N HIS A 315 14.21 -9.10 -21.63
CA HIS A 315 14.07 -8.02 -20.66
C HIS A 315 12.90 -8.29 -19.72
N GLN A 316 13.11 -8.10 -18.43
CA GLN A 316 12.07 -8.25 -17.42
C GLN A 316 11.35 -6.93 -17.16
N TYR A 317 10.02 -6.99 -17.08
CA TYR A 317 9.14 -5.91 -16.67
C TYR A 317 8.38 -6.35 -15.43
N LEU A 318 8.83 -5.84 -14.29
CA LEU A 318 8.26 -6.12 -12.97
C LEU A 318 7.43 -4.93 -12.53
N GLN A 319 6.15 -5.15 -12.24
CA GLN A 319 5.22 -4.09 -11.87
C GLN A 319 4.18 -4.62 -10.88
N ASN A 320 4.01 -3.88 -9.77
CA ASN A 320 3.00 -4.12 -8.75
C ASN A 320 2.92 -5.60 -8.32
N LEU A 321 4.06 -6.20 -7.95
CA LEU A 321 4.15 -7.63 -7.62
C LEU A 321 3.42 -8.00 -6.33
N GLU A 322 3.13 -7.04 -5.46
CA GLU A 322 2.39 -7.19 -4.22
C GLU A 322 0.99 -7.78 -4.40
N TRP A 323 0.37 -7.65 -5.58
CA TRP A 323 -0.91 -8.28 -5.88
C TRP A 323 -0.84 -9.82 -5.78
N GLU A 324 0.35 -10.41 -5.86
CA GLU A 324 0.58 -11.83 -5.59
C GLU A 324 0.10 -12.24 -4.19
N LYS A 325 0.23 -11.36 -3.20
CA LYS A 325 -0.14 -11.63 -1.80
C LYS A 325 -1.65 -11.79 -1.60
N VAL A 326 -2.46 -11.32 -2.55
CA VAL A 326 -3.92 -11.30 -2.42
C VAL A 326 -4.61 -12.15 -3.49
N VAL A 327 -3.86 -12.97 -4.22
CA VAL A 327 -4.44 -13.91 -5.18
C VAL A 327 -5.46 -14.81 -4.48
N GLY A 328 -6.65 -14.91 -5.07
CA GLY A 328 -7.81 -15.62 -4.52
C GLY A 328 -8.72 -14.74 -3.66
N GLN A 329 -8.26 -13.56 -3.24
CA GLN A 329 -9.08 -12.63 -2.45
C GLN A 329 -10.01 -11.82 -3.35
N ARG A 330 -11.17 -11.48 -2.79
CA ARG A 330 -12.10 -10.54 -3.41
C ARG A 330 -11.69 -9.12 -3.05
N VAL A 331 -11.62 -8.24 -4.05
CA VAL A 331 -11.16 -6.86 -3.89
C VAL A 331 -12.16 -5.89 -4.50
N ARG A 332 -12.35 -4.75 -3.84
CA ARG A 332 -13.02 -3.57 -4.37
C ARG A 332 -11.99 -2.47 -4.64
N LEU A 333 -12.01 -1.93 -5.84
CA LEU A 333 -11.27 -0.75 -6.26
C LEU A 333 -12.23 0.42 -6.41
N THR A 334 -11.87 1.59 -5.90
CA THR A 334 -12.53 2.86 -6.21
C THR A 334 -11.58 3.67 -7.08
N VAL A 335 -12.05 4.07 -8.27
CA VAL A 335 -11.19 4.67 -9.29
C VAL A 335 -11.85 5.90 -9.88
N ALA A 336 -11.16 7.03 -9.85
CA ALA A 336 -11.62 8.22 -10.54
C ALA A 336 -11.49 8.05 -12.08
N PRO A 337 -12.47 8.54 -12.87
CA PRO A 337 -12.53 8.26 -14.31
C PRO A 337 -11.28 8.62 -15.12
N GLN A 338 -10.52 9.65 -14.71
CA GLN A 338 -9.30 10.08 -15.40
C GLN A 338 -8.15 9.07 -15.33
N TYR A 339 -8.21 8.07 -14.44
CA TYR A 339 -7.15 7.07 -14.29
C TYR A 339 -7.41 5.76 -15.03
N MET A 340 -8.59 5.62 -15.61
CA MET A 340 -8.97 4.45 -16.39
C MET A 340 -8.62 4.64 -17.85
N HIS A 341 -7.94 3.64 -18.42
CA HIS A 341 -7.66 3.62 -19.85
C HIS A 341 -7.61 2.22 -20.42
N PHE A 342 -7.82 2.11 -21.73
CA PHE A 342 -7.54 0.91 -22.49
C PHE A 342 -6.25 1.09 -23.27
N GLN A 343 -5.42 0.05 -23.27
CA GLN A 343 -4.19 0.05 -24.05
C GLN A 343 -4.47 0.28 -25.54
N THR A 344 -3.54 0.98 -26.20
CA THR A 344 -3.57 1.26 -27.64
C THR A 344 -2.63 0.36 -28.43
N ASP A 345 -1.74 -0.36 -27.74
CA ASP A 345 -0.76 -1.28 -28.29
C ASP A 345 -1.16 -2.75 -28.07
N ALA A 346 -0.30 -3.66 -28.54
CA ALA A 346 -0.48 -5.09 -28.41
C ALA A 346 0.08 -5.64 -27.07
N GLY A 347 0.17 -4.83 -26.01
CA GLY A 347 0.71 -5.26 -24.72
C GLY A 347 -0.19 -6.26 -23.98
N MET A 348 0.41 -7.16 -23.22
CA MET A 348 -0.32 -8.11 -22.37
C MET A 348 -0.63 -7.51 -20.98
N PRO A 349 -1.70 -7.96 -20.28
CA PRO A 349 -2.86 -8.71 -20.79
C PRO A 349 -3.68 -7.93 -21.83
N MET A 350 -4.04 -8.60 -22.93
CA MET A 350 -4.82 -7.98 -23.99
C MET A 350 -6.25 -7.64 -23.54
N GLY A 351 -6.66 -6.39 -23.74
CA GLY A 351 -8.06 -5.97 -23.57
C GLY A 351 -8.55 -5.74 -22.13
N ALA A 352 -7.71 -6.02 -21.12
CA ALA A 352 -7.98 -5.66 -19.74
C ALA A 352 -7.98 -4.13 -19.56
N LEU A 353 -8.79 -3.64 -18.61
CA LEU A 353 -8.75 -2.24 -18.19
C LEU A 353 -7.41 -1.96 -17.51
N ARG A 354 -6.82 -0.78 -17.76
CA ARG A 354 -5.64 -0.29 -17.05
C ARG A 354 -6.05 0.83 -16.11
N VAL A 355 -5.51 0.79 -14.89
CA VAL A 355 -5.76 1.81 -13.87
C VAL A 355 -4.43 2.40 -13.42
N GLY A 356 -4.29 3.72 -13.56
CA GLY A 356 -3.07 4.43 -13.17
C GLY A 356 -2.99 4.73 -11.67
N ARG A 357 -4.15 4.82 -10.99
CA ARG A 357 -4.25 5.15 -9.56
C ARG A 357 -5.60 4.67 -9.00
N TYR A 358 -5.59 4.26 -7.73
CA TYR A 358 -6.81 3.97 -6.96
C TYR A 358 -7.06 5.10 -5.96
N GLU A 359 -8.32 5.50 -5.80
CA GLU A 359 -8.77 6.37 -4.70
C GLU A 359 -9.03 5.57 -3.42
N LYS A 360 -9.31 4.28 -3.57
CA LYS A 360 -9.40 3.33 -2.46
C LYS A 360 -9.21 1.90 -2.95
N VAL A 361 -8.57 1.07 -2.14
CA VAL A 361 -8.54 -0.39 -2.29
C VAL A 361 -9.07 -1.04 -1.02
N GLU A 362 -9.95 -2.02 -1.16
CA GLU A 362 -10.51 -2.78 -0.04
C GLU A 362 -10.47 -4.28 -0.35
N ILE A 363 -10.04 -5.08 0.61
CA ILE A 363 -10.18 -6.54 0.59
C ILE A 363 -11.52 -6.88 1.26
N LEU A 364 -12.35 -7.70 0.60
CA LEU A 364 -13.76 -7.92 0.94
C LEU A 364 -14.04 -9.20 1.73
#